data_AF-A0A356WDP8-F1
#
_entry.id   AF-A0A356WDP8-F1
#
_cell.length_a   1.000
_cell.length_b   1.000
_cell.length_c   1.000
_cell.angle_alpha   90.00
_cell.angle_beta   90.00
_cell.angle_gamma   90.00
#
_symmetry.space_group_name_H-M   'P 1'
#
loop_
_entity.id
_entity.type
_entity.pdbx_description
1 polymer ?
#
loop_
_entity_poly.entity_id
_entity_poly.type
_entity_poly.pdbx_seq_one_letter_code
_entity_poly.pdbx_strand_id
1 'polypeptide(L)'
;ESRKPQVVFHAAALKHLPLLERYPHEAYQTNVLGTLTMLKAAQRSGVEVFVNISTDKAANPISVLGYSKRIAERLTAEFAFNSGPGKYISVRFGNVLGSRGSVLMSFRDQITKGGPVTVTHRGVTRYFMTISEAVQLVIQAGAIGSTGEVLVLDMGKPVNIYEVAEQLVRNSGKPIKIEVVGLRVGEKVHEELFGENEIDERPRHPLISHVSVKPIDQTSLNTEPADSRELMIKLLEEQ
;
A
#
# COMPACT_ATOMS: atom_id res chain seq x y z
N GLU A 1 -23.33 6.25 -23.17
CA GLU A 1 -22.88 6.22 -21.76
C GLU A 1 -23.82 5.34 -20.92
N SER A 2 -23.54 4.04 -20.74
CA SER A 2 -24.49 3.10 -20.09
C SER A 2 -23.99 2.47 -18.79
N ARG A 3 -22.80 2.81 -18.30
CA ARG A 3 -22.23 2.20 -17.09
C ARG A 3 -22.27 3.19 -15.92
N LYS A 4 -23.04 2.86 -14.88
CA LYS A 4 -23.13 3.58 -13.60
C LYS A 4 -22.73 2.63 -12.47
N PRO A 5 -21.44 2.52 -12.12
CA PRO A 5 -21.00 1.60 -11.09
C PRO A 5 -21.48 2.05 -9.71
N GLN A 6 -22.04 1.12 -8.93
CA GLN A 6 -22.38 1.36 -7.52
C GLN A 6 -21.16 1.24 -6.61
N VAL A 7 -20.21 0.38 -6.98
CA VAL A 7 -18.99 0.11 -6.21
C VAL A 7 -17.77 0.27 -7.11
N VAL A 8 -16.74 0.94 -6.59
CA VAL A 8 -15.44 1.11 -7.25
C VAL A 8 -14.33 0.60 -6.34
N PHE A 9 -13.55 -0.37 -6.84
CA PHE A 9 -12.29 -0.78 -6.22
C PHE A 9 -11.13 -0.12 -6.95
N HIS A 10 -10.55 0.91 -6.35
CA HIS A 10 -9.40 1.64 -6.89
C HIS A 10 -8.10 0.94 -6.51
N ALA A 11 -7.66 0.02 -7.38
CA ALA A 11 -6.43 -0.75 -7.23
C ALA A 11 -5.28 -0.27 -8.15
N ALA A 12 -5.46 0.82 -8.89
CA ALA A 12 -4.45 1.36 -9.79
C ALA A 12 -3.44 2.22 -9.02
N ALA A 13 -2.16 1.83 -9.07
CA ALA A 13 -1.05 2.58 -8.46
C ALA A 13 0.31 2.10 -9.01
N LEU A 14 1.32 2.95 -8.92
CA LEU A 14 2.71 2.52 -8.97
C LEU A 14 3.15 2.03 -7.58
N LYS A 15 3.80 0.86 -7.52
CA LYS A 15 4.17 0.19 -6.26
C LYS A 15 5.65 -0.18 -6.13
N HIS A 16 6.47 0.11 -7.15
CA HIS A 16 7.87 -0.30 -7.14
C HIS A 16 8.73 0.72 -6.41
N LEU A 17 8.98 0.50 -5.13
CA LEU A 17 9.69 1.42 -4.24
C LEU A 17 11.00 1.99 -4.86
N PRO A 18 11.96 1.18 -5.37
CA PRO A 18 13.20 1.75 -5.90
C PRO A 18 13.00 2.67 -7.11
N LEU A 19 11.97 2.39 -7.93
CA LEU A 19 11.63 3.22 -9.07
C LEU A 19 11.05 4.55 -8.61
N LEU A 20 10.16 4.53 -7.62
CA LEU A 20 9.51 5.72 -7.10
C LEU A 20 10.46 6.62 -6.30
N GLU A 21 11.46 6.05 -5.62
CA GLU A 21 12.53 6.84 -5.00
C GLU A 21 13.35 7.62 -6.04
N ARG A 22 13.51 7.07 -7.26
CA ARG A 22 14.21 7.74 -8.37
C ARG A 22 13.33 8.71 -9.13
N TYR A 23 12.04 8.44 -9.21
CA TYR A 23 11.06 9.23 -9.97
C TYR A 23 9.85 9.60 -9.09
N PRO A 24 10.04 10.48 -8.10
CA PRO A 24 8.99 10.82 -7.14
C PRO A 24 7.78 11.51 -7.77
N HIS A 25 7.98 12.24 -8.87
CA HIS A 25 6.90 12.87 -9.61
C HIS A 25 5.91 11.85 -10.18
N GLU A 26 6.38 10.69 -10.65
CA GLU A 26 5.51 9.61 -11.17
C GLU A 26 4.61 9.03 -10.07
N ALA A 27 5.15 8.90 -8.85
CA ALA A 27 4.37 8.49 -7.69
C ALA A 27 3.29 9.53 -7.36
N TYR A 28 3.65 10.81 -7.38
CA TYR A 28 2.72 11.89 -7.10
C TYR A 28 1.60 11.96 -8.15
N GLN A 29 1.94 11.98 -9.43
CA GLN A 29 0.96 12.00 -10.51
C GLN A 29 0.02 10.79 -10.47
N THR A 30 0.56 9.58 -10.34
CA THR A 30 -0.26 8.36 -10.42
C THR A 30 -1.01 8.08 -9.12
N ASN A 31 -0.30 8.07 -8.00
CA ASN A 31 -0.87 7.60 -6.74
C ASN A 31 -1.65 8.70 -6.01
N VAL A 32 -1.27 9.98 -6.16
CA VAL A 32 -1.96 11.11 -5.51
C VAL A 32 -2.98 11.74 -6.46
N LEU A 33 -2.53 12.36 -7.56
CA LEU A 33 -3.43 13.06 -8.49
C LEU A 33 -4.38 12.09 -9.22
N GLY A 34 -3.91 10.88 -9.55
CA GLY A 34 -4.75 9.82 -10.11
C GLY A 34 -5.84 9.37 -9.14
N THR A 35 -5.53 9.23 -7.85
CA THR A 35 -6.54 8.94 -6.82
C THR A 35 -7.55 10.07 -6.68
N LEU A 36 -7.09 11.33 -6.61
CA LEU A 36 -7.98 12.49 -6.59
C LEU A 36 -8.94 12.52 -7.78
N THR A 37 -8.43 12.19 -8.97
CA THR A 37 -9.23 12.13 -10.20
C THR A 37 -10.33 11.08 -10.10
N MET A 38 -10.00 9.89 -9.59
CA MET A 38 -10.96 8.81 -9.38
C MET A 38 -12.00 9.15 -8.30
N LEU A 39 -11.59 9.79 -7.20
CA LEU A 39 -12.50 10.25 -6.15
C LEU A 39 -13.53 11.26 -6.70
N LYS A 40 -13.06 12.29 -7.43
CA LYS A 40 -13.93 13.28 -8.09
C LYS A 40 -14.89 12.63 -9.09
N ALA A 41 -14.40 11.67 -9.89
CA ALA A 41 -15.24 10.96 -10.85
C ALA A 41 -16.30 10.09 -10.16
N ALA A 42 -15.92 9.38 -9.10
CA ALA A 42 -16.82 8.55 -8.30
C ALA A 42 -17.93 9.38 -7.66
N GLN A 43 -17.59 10.50 -7.03
CA GLN A 43 -18.55 11.43 -6.45
C GLN A 43 -19.54 11.97 -7.49
N ARG A 44 -19.05 12.50 -8.62
CA ARG A 44 -19.93 13.00 -9.71
C ARG A 44 -20.86 11.92 -10.26
N SER A 45 -20.43 10.66 -10.22
CA SER A 45 -21.21 9.53 -10.74
C SER A 45 -22.16 8.93 -9.71
N GLY A 46 -22.15 9.41 -8.45
CA GLY A 46 -22.99 8.88 -7.37
C GLY A 46 -22.60 7.46 -6.95
N VAL A 47 -21.31 7.13 -6.95
CA VAL A 47 -20.80 5.84 -6.46
C VAL A 47 -21.17 5.68 -4.98
N GLU A 48 -21.76 4.54 -4.63
CA GLU A 48 -22.21 4.26 -3.26
C GLU A 48 -21.05 3.80 -2.37
N VAL A 49 -20.10 3.04 -2.92
CA VAL A 49 -18.92 2.55 -2.19
C VAL A 49 -17.65 2.71 -3.02
N PHE A 50 -16.69 3.47 -2.51
CA PHE A 50 -15.36 3.61 -3.07
C PHE A 50 -14.32 3.01 -2.14
N VAL A 51 -13.58 2.02 -2.63
CA VAL A 51 -12.54 1.31 -1.88
C VAL A 51 -11.17 1.63 -2.49
N ASN A 52 -10.38 2.45 -1.79
CA ASN A 52 -9.00 2.75 -2.15
C ASN A 52 -8.05 1.67 -1.60
N ILE A 53 -7.30 0.99 -2.47
CA ILE A 53 -6.31 0.00 -2.03
C ILE A 53 -5.04 0.72 -1.58
N SER A 54 -4.65 0.52 -0.32
CA SER A 54 -3.45 1.06 0.31
C SER A 54 -2.42 -0.03 0.60
N THR A 55 -1.39 0.28 1.38
CA THR A 55 -0.25 -0.59 1.70
C THR A 55 0.25 -0.30 3.10
N ASP A 56 0.77 -1.31 3.78
CA ASP A 56 1.54 -1.18 5.04
C ASP A 56 2.53 0.00 5.05
N LYS A 57 3.20 0.30 3.93
CA LYS A 57 4.15 1.42 3.80
C LYS A 57 3.54 2.81 4.03
N ALA A 58 2.22 2.94 4.01
CA ALA A 58 1.53 4.16 4.37
C ALA A 58 1.48 4.39 5.89
N ALA A 59 1.71 3.35 6.71
CA ALA A 59 1.94 3.46 8.14
C ALA A 59 3.36 4.02 8.39
N ASN A 60 3.44 5.13 9.13
CA ASN A 60 4.69 5.84 9.45
C ASN A 60 5.63 5.94 8.24
N PRO A 61 5.18 6.58 7.14
CA PRO A 61 5.85 6.48 5.85
C PRO A 61 7.25 7.10 5.90
N ILE A 62 8.23 6.42 5.27
CA ILE A 62 9.61 6.91 5.10
C ILE A 62 10.09 6.87 3.64
N SER A 63 9.16 6.57 2.72
CA SER A 63 9.44 6.34 1.30
C SER A 63 8.42 7.10 0.46
N VAL A 64 8.80 7.43 -0.77
CA VAL A 64 7.92 8.09 -1.76
C VAL A 64 6.64 7.29 -1.97
N LEU A 65 6.74 5.95 -2.04
CA LEU A 65 5.57 5.07 -2.11
C LEU A 65 4.67 5.27 -0.89
N GLY A 66 5.25 5.19 0.31
CA GLY A 66 4.53 5.38 1.57
C GLY A 66 3.84 6.74 1.66
N TYR A 67 4.55 7.83 1.38
CA TYR A 67 4.00 9.18 1.40
C TYR A 67 2.83 9.31 0.43
N SER A 68 3.00 8.87 -0.83
CA SER A 68 1.95 8.97 -1.85
C SER A 68 0.69 8.18 -1.47
N LYS A 69 0.84 7.00 -0.85
CA LYS A 69 -0.29 6.18 -0.42
C LYS A 69 -0.94 6.70 0.85
N ARG A 70 -0.18 7.28 1.78
CA ARG A 70 -0.74 7.96 2.95
C ARG A 70 -1.56 9.18 2.55
N ILE A 71 -1.08 9.99 1.61
CA ILE A 71 -1.88 11.12 1.06
C ILE A 71 -3.16 10.59 0.40
N ALA A 72 -3.08 9.50 -0.37
CA ALA A 72 -4.26 8.88 -0.97
C ALA A 72 -5.30 8.41 0.07
N GLU A 73 -4.87 7.87 1.22
CA GLU A 73 -5.76 7.55 2.35
C GLU A 73 -6.45 8.81 2.87
N ARG A 74 -5.68 9.88 3.12
CA ARG A 74 -6.21 11.16 3.64
C ARG A 74 -7.16 11.85 2.66
N LEU A 75 -6.90 11.78 1.35
CA LEU A 75 -7.81 12.29 0.31
C LEU A 75 -9.11 11.49 0.29
N THR A 76 -9.02 10.17 0.42
CA THR A 76 -10.21 9.32 0.50
C THR A 76 -11.06 9.69 1.72
N ALA A 77 -10.42 9.99 2.85
CA ALA A 77 -11.10 10.50 4.04
C ALA A 77 -11.72 11.89 3.85
N GLU A 78 -11.05 12.81 3.16
CA GLU A 78 -11.62 14.14 2.83
C GLU A 78 -12.90 14.02 2.01
N PHE A 79 -12.90 13.17 0.98
CA PHE A 79 -14.10 12.92 0.19
C PHE A 79 -15.20 12.27 1.03
N ALA A 80 -14.88 11.36 1.94
CA ALA A 80 -15.87 10.76 2.84
C ALA A 80 -16.65 11.78 3.69
N PHE A 81 -16.02 12.88 4.14
CA PHE A 81 -16.67 13.89 4.97
C PHE A 81 -17.34 15.01 4.16
N ASN A 82 -16.90 15.24 2.91
CA ASN A 82 -17.37 16.37 2.09
C ASN A 82 -18.28 15.99 0.91
N SER A 83 -18.41 14.70 0.55
CA SER A 83 -18.91 14.29 -0.79
C SER A 83 -20.33 13.72 -0.86
N GLY A 84 -21.19 13.99 0.12
CA GLY A 84 -22.57 13.49 0.11
C GLY A 84 -22.70 12.04 0.62
N PRO A 85 -23.69 11.24 0.16
CA PRO A 85 -24.07 9.97 0.82
C PRO A 85 -23.14 8.78 0.52
N GLY A 86 -22.14 8.92 -0.35
CA GLY A 86 -21.25 7.83 -0.72
C GLY A 86 -20.31 7.42 0.43
N LYS A 87 -20.00 6.13 0.52
CA LYS A 87 -19.04 5.59 1.48
C LYS A 87 -17.65 5.48 0.85
N TYR A 88 -16.68 6.21 1.40
CA TYR A 88 -15.30 6.22 0.91
C TYR A 88 -14.39 5.67 2.01
N ILE A 89 -13.66 4.60 1.68
CA ILE A 89 -12.77 3.92 2.62
C ILE A 89 -11.44 3.58 1.94
N SER A 90 -10.39 3.38 2.73
CA SER A 90 -9.17 2.71 2.24
C SER A 90 -8.97 1.36 2.92
N VAL A 91 -8.31 0.43 2.24
CA VAL A 91 -7.95 -0.88 2.82
C VAL A 91 -6.43 -1.04 2.76
N ARG A 92 -5.81 -1.25 3.92
CA ARG A 92 -4.35 -1.37 4.07
C ARG A 92 -3.98 -2.82 4.38
N PHE A 93 -2.99 -3.34 3.66
CA PHE A 93 -2.41 -4.66 3.91
C PHE A 93 -0.96 -4.72 3.42
N GLY A 94 -0.25 -5.78 3.83
CA GLY A 94 1.14 -6.00 3.48
C GLY A 94 1.37 -6.67 2.13
N ASN A 95 2.43 -7.46 2.02
CA ASN A 95 2.78 -8.11 0.77
C ASN A 95 1.78 -9.22 0.40
N VAL A 96 1.50 -9.32 -0.90
CA VAL A 96 0.72 -10.43 -1.45
C VAL A 96 1.64 -11.44 -2.12
N LEU A 97 1.50 -12.70 -1.73
CA LEU A 97 2.28 -13.82 -2.25
C LEU A 97 2.11 -13.96 -3.77
N GLY A 98 3.22 -14.17 -4.47
CA GLY A 98 3.20 -14.36 -5.93
C GLY A 98 2.81 -13.12 -6.74
N SER A 99 2.71 -11.94 -6.12
CA SER A 99 2.39 -10.72 -6.87
C SER A 99 3.50 -10.37 -7.86
N ARG A 100 3.11 -9.73 -8.98
CA ARG A 100 4.05 -9.30 -10.03
C ARG A 100 5.17 -8.44 -9.44
N GLY A 101 6.41 -8.79 -9.79
CA GLY A 101 7.63 -8.11 -9.34
C GLY A 101 7.93 -8.24 -7.85
N SER A 102 7.36 -9.24 -7.16
CA SER A 102 7.65 -9.52 -5.75
C SER A 102 9.00 -10.18 -5.53
N VAL A 103 9.48 -10.11 -4.29
CA VAL A 103 10.76 -10.71 -3.86
C VAL A 103 10.82 -12.21 -4.13
N LEU A 104 9.72 -12.94 -3.92
CA LEU A 104 9.66 -14.39 -4.17
C LEU A 104 9.88 -14.73 -5.65
N MET A 105 9.30 -13.95 -6.56
CA MET A 105 9.53 -14.12 -7.99
C MET A 105 10.99 -13.78 -8.35
N SER A 106 11.54 -12.71 -7.78
CA SER A 106 12.95 -12.34 -7.98
C SER A 106 13.90 -13.46 -7.54
N PHE A 107 13.67 -14.08 -6.37
CA PHE A 107 14.51 -15.18 -5.88
C PHE A 107 14.42 -16.40 -6.81
N ARG A 108 13.21 -16.77 -7.25
CA ARG A 108 13.02 -17.87 -8.20
C ARG A 108 13.73 -17.61 -9.53
N ASP A 109 13.67 -16.38 -10.03
CA ASP A 109 14.35 -16.00 -11.27
C ASP A 109 15.88 -16.04 -11.14
N GLN A 110 16.42 -15.55 -10.01
CA GLN A 110 17.85 -15.63 -9.70
C GLN A 110 18.33 -17.09 -9.61
N ILE A 111 17.57 -17.93 -8.92
CA ILE A 111 17.83 -19.38 -8.78
C ILE A 111 17.79 -20.09 -10.14
N THR A 112 16.83 -19.74 -10.98
CA THR A 112 16.67 -20.31 -12.31
C THR A 112 17.88 -19.96 -13.19
N LYS A 113 18.37 -18.72 -13.09
CA LYS A 113 19.55 -18.20 -13.78
C LYS A 113 20.89 -18.69 -13.20
N GLY A 114 20.88 -19.41 -12.08
CA GLY A 114 22.09 -19.91 -11.41
C GLY A 114 22.91 -18.83 -10.69
N GLY A 115 22.37 -17.61 -10.56
CA GLY A 115 23.04 -16.51 -9.89
C GLY A 115 22.86 -16.55 -8.38
N PRO A 116 23.69 -15.81 -7.62
CA PRO A 116 23.44 -15.67 -6.19
C PRO A 116 22.06 -15.05 -5.96
N VAL A 117 21.38 -15.52 -4.91
CA VAL A 117 20.15 -14.89 -4.44
C VAL A 117 20.52 -13.65 -3.65
N THR A 118 19.97 -12.49 -4.01
CA THR A 118 20.31 -11.21 -3.37
C THR A 118 19.26 -10.81 -2.33
N VAL A 119 19.67 -10.72 -1.07
CA VAL A 119 18.83 -10.28 0.06
C VAL A 119 19.29 -8.90 0.52
N THR A 120 18.38 -7.99 0.80
CA THR A 120 18.74 -6.62 1.20
C THR A 120 19.34 -6.59 2.61
N HIS A 121 18.75 -7.31 3.56
CA HIS A 121 19.25 -7.39 4.93
C HIS A 121 18.82 -8.69 5.63
N ARG A 122 19.64 -9.24 6.53
CA ARG A 122 19.36 -10.50 7.25
C ARG A 122 18.15 -10.42 8.19
N GLY A 123 17.93 -9.24 8.77
CA GLY A 123 16.83 -8.98 9.70
C GLY A 123 15.53 -8.51 9.04
N VAL A 124 15.47 -8.35 7.71
CA VAL A 124 14.26 -7.84 7.06
C VAL A 124 13.11 -8.83 7.20
N THR A 125 11.96 -8.34 7.68
CA THR A 125 10.73 -9.12 7.77
C THR A 125 9.59 -8.47 6.99
N ARG A 126 8.69 -9.28 6.43
CA ARG A 126 7.50 -8.80 5.72
C ARG A 126 6.27 -9.63 6.10
N TYR A 127 5.13 -8.97 6.13
CA TYR A 127 3.83 -9.60 6.25
C TYR A 127 3.40 -10.19 4.91
N PHE A 128 2.82 -11.38 4.91
CA PHE A 128 2.36 -12.03 3.70
C PHE A 128 0.94 -12.57 3.84
N MET A 129 0.19 -12.45 2.77
CA MET A 129 -1.13 -13.03 2.60
C MET A 129 -1.27 -13.54 1.16
N THR A 130 -2.13 -14.53 0.92
CA THR A 130 -2.44 -14.97 -0.45
C THR A 130 -3.31 -13.94 -1.18
N ILE A 131 -3.34 -14.03 -2.51
CA ILE A 131 -4.21 -13.15 -3.32
C ILE A 131 -5.68 -13.36 -2.94
N SER A 132 -6.11 -14.60 -2.76
CA SER A 132 -7.52 -14.94 -2.46
C SER A 132 -7.96 -14.38 -1.10
N GLU A 133 -7.14 -14.54 -0.06
CA GLU A 133 -7.41 -13.97 1.26
C GLU A 133 -7.49 -12.43 1.19
N ALA A 134 -6.53 -11.79 0.51
CA ALA A 134 -6.50 -10.33 0.39
C ALA A 134 -7.75 -9.80 -0.35
N VAL A 135 -8.13 -10.42 -1.47
CA VAL A 135 -9.33 -10.02 -2.23
C VAL A 135 -10.60 -10.22 -1.41
N GLN A 136 -10.73 -11.36 -0.72
CA GLN A 136 -11.89 -11.65 0.11
C GLN A 136 -12.04 -10.62 1.24
N LEU A 137 -10.96 -10.34 1.97
CA LEU A 137 -10.96 -9.37 3.05
C LEU A 137 -11.18 -7.94 2.55
N VAL A 138 -10.66 -7.57 1.38
CA VAL A 138 -10.93 -6.26 0.75
C VAL A 138 -12.42 -6.09 0.43
N ILE A 139 -13.07 -7.12 -0.11
CA ILE A 139 -14.52 -7.08 -0.40
C ILE A 139 -15.31 -6.97 0.91
N GLN A 140 -14.94 -7.74 1.94
CA GLN A 140 -15.58 -7.67 3.26
C GLN A 140 -15.37 -6.31 3.93
N ALA A 141 -14.17 -5.73 3.84
CA ALA A 141 -13.87 -4.37 4.30
C ALA A 141 -14.75 -3.32 3.60
N GLY A 142 -14.95 -3.45 2.28
CA GLY A 142 -15.90 -2.66 1.50
C GLY A 142 -17.33 -2.72 2.04
N ALA A 143 -17.76 -3.88 2.55
CA ALA A 143 -19.08 -4.04 3.14
C ALA A 143 -19.17 -3.44 4.55
N ILE A 144 -18.19 -3.70 5.42
CA ILE A 144 -18.29 -3.40 6.86
C ILE A 144 -17.70 -2.06 7.29
N GLY A 145 -16.82 -1.45 6.48
CA GLY A 145 -16.17 -0.18 6.83
C GLY A 145 -17.16 0.96 6.98
N SER A 146 -16.83 1.92 7.83
CA SER A 146 -17.52 3.21 7.95
C SER A 146 -16.83 4.26 7.08
N THR A 147 -17.56 5.30 6.68
CA THR A 147 -17.00 6.35 5.82
C THR A 147 -15.80 7.04 6.48
N GLY A 148 -14.74 7.29 5.72
CA GLY A 148 -13.52 7.97 6.19
C GLY A 148 -12.51 7.08 6.91
N GLU A 149 -12.82 5.80 7.11
CA GLU A 149 -11.92 4.85 7.76
C GLU A 149 -10.85 4.30 6.82
N VAL A 150 -9.76 3.86 7.43
CA VAL A 150 -8.82 2.91 6.84
C VAL A 150 -9.00 1.56 7.54
N LEU A 151 -9.20 0.52 6.75
CA LEU A 151 -9.42 -0.84 7.22
C LEU A 151 -8.10 -1.59 7.09
N VAL A 152 -7.51 -2.00 8.21
CA VAL A 152 -6.20 -2.68 8.23
C VAL A 152 -6.42 -4.17 8.35
N LEU A 153 -5.91 -4.95 7.40
CA LEU A 153 -6.07 -6.40 7.42
C LEU A 153 -5.08 -7.05 8.39
N ASP A 154 -5.55 -8.03 9.17
CA ASP A 154 -4.65 -8.90 9.93
C ASP A 154 -3.85 -9.78 8.96
N MET A 155 -2.52 -9.67 9.05
CA MET A 155 -1.59 -10.38 8.17
C MET A 155 -0.85 -11.53 8.86
N GLY A 156 -1.25 -11.88 10.08
CA GLY A 156 -0.56 -12.85 10.92
C GLY A 156 0.84 -12.39 11.34
N LYS A 157 1.78 -13.33 11.41
CA LYS A 157 3.15 -13.05 11.85
C LYS A 157 4.04 -12.65 10.68
N PRO A 158 4.94 -11.67 10.84
CA PRO A 158 5.88 -11.29 9.79
C PRO A 158 6.90 -12.42 9.57
N VAL A 159 7.33 -12.59 8.32
CA VAL A 159 8.26 -13.65 7.90
C VAL A 159 9.62 -13.04 7.57
N ASN A 160 10.69 -13.69 8.01
CA ASN A 160 12.06 -13.29 7.69
C ASN A 160 12.41 -13.61 6.22
N ILE A 161 12.82 -12.60 5.46
CA ILE A 161 13.08 -12.73 4.02
C ILE A 161 14.38 -13.49 3.73
N TYR A 162 15.36 -13.43 4.62
CA TYR A 162 16.60 -14.20 4.49
C TYR A 162 16.32 -15.71 4.65
N GLU A 163 15.53 -16.10 5.65
CA GLU A 163 15.12 -17.51 5.85
C GLU A 163 14.33 -18.06 4.65
N VAL A 164 13.47 -17.23 4.06
CA VAL A 164 12.75 -17.56 2.82
C VAL A 164 13.72 -17.80 1.66
N ALA A 165 14.72 -16.94 1.50
CA ALA A 165 15.76 -17.13 0.47
C ALA A 165 16.51 -18.45 0.69
N GLU A 166 16.91 -18.76 1.93
CA GLU A 166 17.56 -20.02 2.25
C GLU A 166 16.70 -21.23 1.93
N GLN A 167 15.41 -21.19 2.27
CA GLN A 167 14.49 -22.29 1.99
C GLN A 167 14.35 -22.51 0.49
N LEU A 168 14.23 -21.46 -0.32
CA LEU A 168 14.14 -21.57 -1.78
C LEU A 168 15.43 -22.11 -2.39
N VAL A 169 16.60 -21.68 -1.89
CA VAL A 169 17.90 -22.21 -2.34
C VAL A 169 18.02 -23.68 -1.98
N ARG A 170 17.74 -24.09 -0.74
CA ARG A 170 17.76 -25.50 -0.31
C ARG A 170 16.83 -26.36 -1.17
N ASN A 171 15.59 -25.90 -1.39
CA ASN A 171 14.59 -26.62 -2.17
C ASN A 171 14.95 -26.72 -3.66
N SER A 172 15.82 -25.83 -4.16
CA SER A 172 16.27 -25.87 -5.56
C SER A 172 17.26 -27.01 -5.85
N GLY A 173 17.93 -27.55 -4.81
CA GLY A 173 18.99 -28.54 -4.95
C GLY A 173 20.26 -28.01 -5.65
N LYS A 174 20.36 -26.70 -5.90
CA LYS A 174 21.51 -26.07 -6.57
C LYS A 174 22.46 -25.43 -5.56
N PRO A 175 23.78 -25.44 -5.80
CA PRO A 175 24.79 -24.82 -4.93
C PRO A 175 24.82 -23.28 -5.13
N ILE A 176 23.72 -22.61 -4.79
CA ILE A 176 23.55 -21.17 -4.99
C ILE A 176 23.90 -20.41 -3.71
N LYS A 177 24.68 -19.34 -3.83
CA LYS A 177 25.02 -18.46 -2.71
C LYS A 177 23.89 -17.46 -2.43
N ILE A 178 23.81 -16.99 -1.18
CA ILE A 178 22.96 -15.86 -0.81
C ILE A 178 23.87 -14.68 -0.46
N GLU A 179 23.69 -13.56 -1.14
CA GLU A 179 24.47 -12.34 -0.96
C GLU A 179 23.62 -11.26 -0.31
N VAL A 180 24.17 -10.62 0.72
CA VAL A 180 23.53 -9.48 1.39
C VAL A 180 24.00 -8.20 0.70
N VAL A 181 23.07 -7.50 0.04
CA VAL A 181 23.39 -6.34 -0.83
C VAL A 181 23.12 -4.98 -0.17
N GLY A 182 22.64 -4.96 1.07
CA GLY A 182 22.28 -3.75 1.78
C GLY A 182 20.82 -3.32 1.53
N LEU A 183 20.30 -2.51 2.45
CA LEU A 183 18.98 -1.91 2.33
C LEU A 183 18.96 -0.88 1.21
N ARG A 184 17.84 -0.82 0.50
CA ARG A 184 17.60 0.22 -0.50
C ARG A 184 17.13 1.50 0.19
N VAL A 185 17.32 2.64 -0.48
CA VAL A 185 16.76 3.93 -0.01
C VAL A 185 15.25 3.78 0.20
N GLY A 186 14.74 4.23 1.35
CA GLY A 186 13.33 4.16 1.72
C GLY A 186 12.84 2.77 2.15
N GLU A 187 13.70 1.74 2.20
CA GLU A 187 13.32 0.39 2.62
C GLU A 187 13.37 0.23 4.15
N LYS A 188 12.25 -0.15 4.77
CA LYS A 188 12.19 -0.50 6.20
C LYS A 188 12.74 -1.92 6.46
N VAL A 189 13.38 -2.11 7.61
CA VAL A 189 13.73 -3.47 8.09
C VAL A 189 12.45 -4.24 8.45
N HIS A 190 11.57 -3.61 9.21
CA HIS A 190 10.27 -4.13 9.61
C HIS A 190 9.17 -3.18 9.12
N GLU A 191 8.18 -3.72 8.43
CA GLU A 191 6.98 -2.95 8.08
C GLU A 191 6.03 -2.90 9.27
N GLU A 192 5.27 -1.81 9.36
CA GLU A 192 4.25 -1.60 10.37
C GLU A 192 2.88 -1.65 9.70
N LEU A 193 1.87 -2.22 10.36
CA LEU A 193 0.49 -2.20 9.85
C LEU A 193 -0.25 -0.93 10.29
N PHE A 194 0.13 -0.37 11.44
CA PHE A 194 -0.48 0.78 12.10
C PHE A 194 0.54 1.90 12.24
N GLY A 195 0.10 3.15 12.06
CA GLY A 195 0.89 4.32 12.41
C GLY A 195 0.98 4.55 13.92
N GLU A 196 1.85 5.45 14.38
CA GLU A 196 2.12 5.69 15.82
C GLU A 196 0.86 6.01 16.65
N ASN A 197 -0.15 6.64 16.03
CA ASN A 197 -1.40 7.05 16.69
C ASN A 197 -2.62 6.22 16.27
N GLU A 198 -2.42 5.11 15.55
CA GLU A 198 -3.50 4.23 15.10
C GLU A 198 -3.66 3.05 16.07
N ILE A 199 -4.90 2.76 16.49
CA ILE A 199 -5.21 1.69 17.46
C ILE A 199 -5.83 0.51 16.71
N ASP A 200 -5.41 -0.72 17.06
CA ASP A 200 -6.00 -1.94 16.52
C ASP A 200 -7.35 -2.24 17.20
N GLU A 201 -8.44 -1.72 16.62
CA GLU A 201 -9.81 -2.01 17.05
C GLU A 201 -10.57 -2.80 15.98
N ARG A 202 -11.21 -3.91 16.37
CA ARG A 202 -11.88 -4.85 15.46
C ARG A 202 -13.36 -5.06 15.81
N PRO A 203 -14.20 -4.01 15.78
CA PRO A 203 -15.58 -4.09 16.27
C PRO A 203 -16.51 -4.96 15.39
N ARG A 204 -16.16 -5.19 14.11
CA ARG A 204 -17.06 -5.85 13.14
C ARG A 204 -16.53 -7.15 12.55
N HIS A 205 -15.21 -7.34 12.49
CA HIS A 205 -14.60 -8.53 11.92
C HIS A 205 -13.24 -8.83 12.57
N PRO A 206 -12.96 -10.08 12.98
CA PRO A 206 -11.76 -10.40 13.76
C PRO A 206 -10.44 -10.22 12.98
N LEU A 207 -10.47 -10.10 11.66
CA LEU A 207 -9.28 -9.90 10.81
C LEU A 207 -9.23 -8.52 10.14
N ILE A 208 -10.11 -7.60 10.54
CA ILE A 208 -10.15 -6.25 9.95
C ILE A 208 -10.24 -5.23 11.08
N SER A 209 -9.17 -4.46 11.22
CA SER A 209 -9.10 -3.35 12.15
C SER A 209 -9.63 -2.07 11.51
N HIS A 210 -10.24 -1.21 12.32
CA HIS A 210 -10.80 0.06 11.89
C HIS A 210 -9.95 1.20 12.45
N VAL A 211 -9.35 2.01 11.58
CA VAL A 211 -8.55 3.17 11.99
C VAL A 211 -9.07 4.45 11.35
N SER A 212 -9.10 5.52 12.14
CA SER A 212 -9.44 6.87 11.66
C SER A 212 -8.23 7.53 11.03
N VAL A 213 -8.43 8.25 9.93
CA VAL A 213 -7.38 9.01 9.26
C VAL A 213 -7.80 10.46 9.13
N LYS A 214 -6.89 11.38 9.48
CA LYS A 214 -7.12 12.81 9.34
C LYS A 214 -7.23 13.18 7.85
N PRO A 215 -8.31 13.83 7.42
CA PRO A 215 -8.43 14.33 6.05
C PRO A 215 -7.27 15.23 5.63
N ILE A 216 -7.05 15.34 4.32
CA ILE A 216 -6.18 16.35 3.72
C ILE A 216 -7.00 17.17 2.73
N ASP A 217 -6.91 18.50 2.82
CA ASP A 217 -7.61 19.38 1.89
C ASP A 217 -7.05 19.23 0.48
N GLN A 218 -7.88 18.80 -0.46
CA GLN A 218 -7.52 18.65 -1.86
C GLN A 218 -7.04 19.95 -2.53
N THR A 219 -7.40 21.13 -1.99
CA THR A 219 -6.94 22.43 -2.53
C THR A 219 -5.47 22.72 -2.20
N SER A 220 -4.89 22.03 -1.22
CA SER A 220 -3.46 22.12 -0.88
C SER A 220 -2.54 21.41 -1.89
N LEU A 221 -3.11 20.61 -2.79
CA LEU A 221 -2.34 19.88 -3.80
C LEU A 221 -1.93 20.81 -4.94
N ASN A 222 -0.63 20.84 -5.24
CA ASN A 222 -0.09 21.52 -6.43
C ASN A 222 0.02 20.52 -7.58
N THR A 223 -0.49 20.84 -8.78
CA THR A 223 -0.39 19.96 -9.96
C THR A 223 0.99 19.94 -10.58
N GLU A 224 1.79 20.99 -10.38
CA GLU A 224 3.14 21.16 -10.94
C GLU A 224 4.15 21.56 -9.83
N PRO A 225 4.43 20.66 -8.87
CA PRO A 225 5.42 20.93 -7.85
C PRO A 225 6.84 20.91 -8.42
N ALA A 226 7.68 21.85 -7.98
CA ALA A 226 9.11 21.85 -8.28
C ALA A 226 9.82 20.59 -7.74
N ASP A 227 9.48 20.16 -6.53
CA ASP A 227 9.89 18.87 -5.95
C ASP A 227 8.67 18.14 -5.38
N SER A 228 8.33 17.00 -6.00
CA SER A 228 7.17 16.19 -5.58
C SER A 228 7.41 15.43 -4.29
N ARG A 229 8.65 15.02 -3.98
CA ARG A 229 8.96 14.34 -2.73
C ARG A 229 8.80 15.32 -1.57
N GLU A 230 9.43 16.49 -1.68
CA GLU A 230 9.36 17.52 -0.64
C GLU A 230 7.92 17.96 -0.40
N LEU A 231 7.14 18.20 -1.46
CA LEU A 231 5.72 18.50 -1.33
C LEU A 231 4.97 17.41 -0.56
N MET A 232 5.17 16.13 -0.90
CA MET A 232 4.45 15.04 -0.23
C MET A 232 4.81 14.92 1.26
N ILE A 233 6.07 15.17 1.63
CA ILE A 233 6.49 15.19 3.03
C ILE A 233 5.80 16.34 3.76
N LYS A 234 5.88 17.56 3.20
CA LYS A 234 5.27 18.77 3.76
C LYS A 234 3.76 18.61 3.99
N LEU A 235 3.05 18.06 3.00
CA LEU A 235 1.60 17.78 3.09
C LEU A 235 1.22 16.84 4.25
N LEU A 236 2.14 15.98 4.69
CA LEU A 236 1.91 15.05 5.79
C LEU A 236 2.36 15.61 7.14
N GLU A 237 3.32 16.53 7.17
CA GLU A 237 3.81 17.20 8.38
C GLU A 237 2.90 18.36 8.82
N GLU A 238 2.32 19.11 7.87
CA GLU A 238 1.60 20.36 8.15
C GLU A 238 0.15 20.17 8.66
N GLN A 239 -0.31 18.92 8.86
CA GLN A 239 -1.70 18.63 9.23
C GLN A 239 -1.84 17.36 10.05
#